data_AF-A0A9P0EG30-F1
#
_entry.id   AF-A0A9P0EG30-F1
#
_cell.length_a   1.000
_cell.length_b   1.000
_cell.length_c   1.000
_cell.angle_alpha   90.00
_cell.angle_beta   90.00
_cell.angle_gamma   90.00
#
_symmetry.space_group_name_H-M   'P 1'
#
loop_
_entity.id
_entity.type
_entity.pdbx_description
1 polymer ?
#
loop_
_entity_poly.entity_id
_entity_poly.type
_entity_poly.pdbx_seq_one_letter_code
_entity_poly.pdbx_strand_id
1 'polypeptide(L)'
;MSAMAAKDPTTNKRIFRLATKAFKSGFSYLAVESIKTTRAEAGEPAFSVKTAHWKRHYPDFTLYVGSDPDAPDASPVACAYLPGMFRSSKIGLGNVKSAPETVQWETMKSKSFGSTDYDWSMPLVSGKHQDLQWKRSREHAIDGKEPGKGRSWILVESGDSDTIHAIFRMHGGIDHCATVQINMNQGSEFDYMVLITGMLL
;
A
#
# COMPACT_ATOMS: atom_id res chain seq x y z
N MET A 1 -30.61 -7.32 -32.86
CA MET A 1 -29.28 -7.80 -32.43
C MET A 1 -28.36 -6.61 -32.34
N SER A 2 -28.04 -6.17 -31.13
CA SER A 2 -26.92 -5.25 -30.93
C SER A 2 -26.23 -5.73 -29.66
N ALA A 3 -25.11 -6.40 -29.84
CA ALA A 3 -24.30 -6.92 -28.76
C ALA A 3 -23.69 -5.71 -28.03
N MET A 4 -24.21 -5.42 -26.83
CA MET A 4 -23.47 -4.63 -25.86
C MET A 4 -22.12 -5.30 -25.68
N ALA A 5 -21.05 -4.59 -26.05
CA ALA A 5 -19.68 -5.00 -25.81
C ALA A 5 -19.55 -5.44 -24.36
N ALA A 6 -19.19 -6.71 -24.16
CA ALA A 6 -18.87 -7.26 -22.86
C ALA A 6 -17.80 -6.35 -22.23
N LYS A 7 -18.14 -5.76 -21.09
CA LYS A 7 -17.16 -5.10 -20.22
C LYS A 7 -16.06 -6.13 -19.95
N ASP A 8 -14.85 -5.85 -20.42
CA ASP A 8 -13.72 -6.75 -20.25
C ASP A 8 -13.57 -7.07 -18.74
N PRO A 9 -13.70 -8.34 -18.32
CA PRO A 9 -13.66 -8.74 -16.91
C PRO A 9 -12.28 -8.54 -16.25
N THR A 10 -11.29 -8.02 -16.98
CA THR A 10 -9.91 -7.81 -16.52
C THR A 10 -9.67 -6.53 -15.71
N THR A 11 -10.61 -5.58 -15.63
CA THR A 11 -10.38 -4.31 -14.90
C THR A 11 -10.68 -4.41 -13.41
N ASN A 12 -9.96 -5.31 -12.73
CA ASN A 12 -9.84 -5.38 -11.26
C ASN A 12 -8.56 -4.69 -10.76
N LYS A 13 -8.10 -3.66 -11.47
CA LYS A 13 -6.93 -2.87 -11.10
C LYS A 13 -7.35 -1.63 -10.33
N ARG A 14 -6.64 -1.33 -9.24
CA ARG A 14 -6.89 -0.16 -8.39
C ARG A 14 -5.63 0.68 -8.33
N ILE A 15 -5.77 1.99 -8.54
CA ILE A 15 -4.64 2.93 -8.53
C ILE A 15 -4.84 3.93 -7.40
N PHE A 16 -3.81 4.09 -6.57
CA PHE A 16 -3.79 5.02 -5.46
C PHE A 16 -2.61 5.97 -5.61
N ARG A 17 -2.84 7.26 -5.37
CA ARG A 17 -1.78 8.26 -5.25
C ARG A 17 -1.55 8.61 -3.79
N LEU A 18 -0.30 8.49 -3.35
CA LEU A 18 0.13 8.90 -2.03
C LEU A 18 0.44 10.39 -2.04
N ALA A 19 -0.40 11.18 -1.37
CA ALA A 19 -0.24 12.62 -1.23
C ALA A 19 0.10 12.99 0.22
N THR A 20 0.89 14.05 0.39
CA THR A 20 1.08 14.69 1.70
C THR A 20 -0.19 15.46 2.07
N LYS A 21 -0.56 15.41 3.36
CA LYS A 21 -1.64 16.26 3.87
C LYS A 21 -1.11 17.70 3.95
N ALA A 22 -1.83 18.65 3.34
CA ALA A 22 -1.47 20.05 3.46
C ALA A 22 -1.62 20.47 4.93
N PHE A 23 -0.58 21.09 5.50
CA PHE A 23 -0.58 21.66 6.86
C PHE A 23 -0.83 20.68 8.04
N LYS A 24 -0.83 19.35 7.81
CA LYS A 24 -0.94 18.32 8.85
C LYS A 24 0.13 17.24 8.65
N SER A 25 0.66 16.67 9.74
CA SER A 25 1.52 15.51 9.66
C SER A 25 0.73 14.28 9.17
N GLY A 26 1.20 13.64 8.11
CA GLY A 26 0.63 12.40 7.59
C GLY A 26 0.44 12.39 6.08
N PHE A 27 -0.08 11.27 5.60
CA PHE A 27 -0.29 11.02 4.19
C PHE A 27 -1.73 10.62 3.91
N SER A 28 -2.12 10.63 2.63
CA SER A 28 -3.42 10.14 2.18
C SER A 28 -3.24 9.39 0.88
N TYR A 29 -3.98 8.30 0.71
CA TYR A 29 -4.12 7.62 -0.57
C TYR A 29 -5.41 8.09 -1.25
N LEU A 30 -5.23 8.74 -2.39
CA LEU A 30 -6.32 9.16 -3.27
C LEU A 30 -6.56 8.05 -4.28
N ALA A 31 -7.76 7.46 -4.31
CA ALA A 31 -8.15 6.53 -5.37
C ALA A 31 -8.31 7.32 -6.68
N VAL A 32 -7.74 6.81 -7.76
CA VAL A 32 -7.83 7.45 -9.08
C VAL A 32 -8.16 6.42 -10.15
N GLU A 33 -8.97 6.81 -11.13
CA GLU A 33 -9.33 5.96 -12.26
C GLU A 33 -8.14 5.74 -13.21
N SER A 34 -7.24 6.72 -13.30
CA SER A 34 -6.04 6.63 -14.11
C SER A 34 -4.88 7.43 -13.55
N ILE A 35 -3.67 7.12 -14.02
CA ILE A 35 -2.47 7.90 -13.74
C ILE A 35 -2.51 9.34 -14.27
N LYS A 36 -3.50 9.72 -15.10
CA LYS A 36 -3.63 11.08 -15.64
C LYS A 36 -4.47 11.98 -14.74
N THR A 37 -5.40 11.41 -13.98
CA THR A 37 -6.30 12.11 -13.05
C THR A 37 -5.50 13.05 -12.16
N THR A 38 -5.77 14.35 -12.13
CA THR A 38 -5.02 15.31 -11.30
C THR A 38 -5.39 15.20 -9.83
N ARG A 39 -4.65 15.86 -8.92
CA ARG A 39 -5.04 15.92 -7.50
C ARG A 39 -6.38 16.64 -7.29
N ALA A 40 -6.66 17.66 -8.10
CA ALA A 40 -7.91 18.41 -8.03
C ALA A 40 -9.10 17.61 -8.56
N GLU A 41 -8.86 16.67 -9.49
CA GLU A 41 -9.86 15.74 -10.00
C GLU A 41 -10.04 14.51 -9.10
N ALA A 42 -9.03 14.17 -8.30
CA ALA A 42 -9.17 13.14 -7.30
C ALA A 42 -10.15 13.62 -6.23
N GLY A 43 -11.14 12.77 -5.93
CA GLY A 43 -12.12 13.06 -4.89
C GLY A 43 -11.52 12.96 -3.48
N GLU A 44 -12.39 12.73 -2.51
CA GLU A 44 -11.98 12.52 -1.13
C GLU A 44 -10.99 11.34 -1.00
N PRO A 45 -10.01 11.43 -0.07
CA PRO A 45 -9.11 10.32 0.20
C PRO A 45 -9.85 9.02 0.49
N ALA A 46 -9.46 7.96 -0.21
CA ALA A 46 -9.90 6.61 0.07
C ALA A 46 -9.29 6.08 1.38
N PHE A 47 -8.06 6.52 1.68
CA PHE A 47 -7.39 6.20 2.93
C PHE A 47 -6.60 7.39 3.45
N SER A 48 -6.44 7.42 4.77
CA SER A 48 -5.54 8.33 5.45
C SER A 48 -4.51 7.59 6.28
N VAL A 49 -3.29 8.11 6.32
CA VAL A 49 -2.18 7.55 7.07
C VAL A 49 -1.76 8.57 8.13
N LYS A 50 -1.94 8.22 9.39
CA LYS A 50 -1.42 8.99 10.52
C LYS A 50 0.00 8.55 10.81
N THR A 51 0.90 9.51 10.99
CA THR A 51 2.27 9.27 11.43
C THR A 51 2.41 9.60 12.92
N ALA A 52 3.11 8.76 13.67
CA ALA A 52 3.36 8.97 15.09
C ALA A 52 4.80 8.63 15.46
N HIS A 53 5.74 9.23 14.73
CA HIS A 53 7.17 9.04 14.98
C HIS A 53 7.50 9.36 16.45
N TRP A 54 8.32 8.50 17.07
CA TRP A 54 8.92 8.67 18.41
C TRP A 54 8.00 8.44 19.63
N LYS A 55 6.76 7.98 19.44
CA LYS A 55 5.91 7.57 20.56
C LYS A 55 6.03 6.06 20.78
N ARG A 56 6.73 5.66 21.84
CA ARG A 56 7.16 4.27 22.17
C ARG A 56 6.04 3.20 22.25
N HIS A 57 4.76 3.60 22.14
CA HIS A 57 3.59 2.74 22.25
C HIS A 57 2.56 2.94 21.12
N TYR A 58 2.92 3.71 20.08
CA TYR A 58 2.06 3.94 18.93
C TYR A 58 2.74 3.43 17.67
N PRO A 59 2.00 2.83 16.72
CA PRO A 59 2.55 2.51 15.41
C PRO A 59 3.07 3.78 14.73
N ASP A 60 4.23 3.68 14.08
CA ASP A 60 4.81 4.77 13.30
C ASP A 60 3.89 5.20 12.16
N PHE A 61 3.21 4.22 11.54
CA PHE A 61 2.17 4.44 10.55
C PHE A 61 0.88 3.74 10.95
N THR A 62 -0.25 4.43 10.84
CA THR A 62 -1.58 3.86 11.04
C THR A 62 -2.48 4.24 9.87
N LEU A 63 -3.03 3.26 9.17
CA LEU A 63 -3.93 3.41 8.03
C LEU A 63 -5.38 3.39 8.50
N TYR A 64 -6.17 4.33 7.99
CA TYR A 64 -7.61 4.45 8.22
C TYR A 64 -8.32 4.49 6.87
N VAL A 65 -9.53 3.97 6.82
CA VAL A 65 -10.43 4.17 5.67
C VAL A 65 -10.98 5.60 5.73
N GLY A 66 -11.03 6.27 4.58
CA GLY A 66 -11.53 7.63 4.46
C GLY A 66 -10.51 8.72 4.82
N SER A 67 -11.00 9.96 4.86
CA SER A 67 -10.19 11.18 4.86
C SER A 67 -9.75 11.66 6.25
N ASP A 68 -10.57 11.42 7.27
CA ASP A 68 -10.34 11.93 8.62
C ASP A 68 -9.98 10.81 9.63
N PRO A 69 -8.69 10.63 9.97
CA PRO A 69 -8.24 9.65 10.95
C PRO A 69 -8.51 10.08 12.41
N ASP A 70 -8.99 11.31 12.63
CA ASP A 70 -9.32 11.86 13.94
C ASP A 70 -10.84 11.94 14.17
N ALA A 71 -11.66 11.51 13.20
CA ALA A 71 -13.11 11.40 13.35
C ALA A 71 -13.47 10.40 14.48
N PRO A 72 -14.58 10.60 15.21
CA PRO A 72 -14.93 9.76 16.36
C PRO A 72 -15.10 8.27 16.04
N ASP A 73 -15.53 7.95 14.83
CA ASP A 73 -15.77 6.62 14.30
C ASP A 73 -14.59 6.07 13.47
N ALA A 74 -13.51 6.84 13.31
CA ALA A 74 -12.34 6.44 12.55
C ALA A 74 -11.63 5.24 13.20
N SER A 75 -11.74 4.09 12.55
CA SER A 75 -11.13 2.84 12.98
C SER A 75 -9.88 2.52 12.14
N PRO A 76 -8.71 2.34 12.76
CA PRO A 76 -7.55 1.81 12.08
C PRO A 76 -7.86 0.47 11.42
N VAL A 77 -7.35 0.28 10.20
CA VAL A 77 -7.48 -0.99 9.46
C VAL A 77 -6.15 -1.69 9.25
N ALA A 78 -5.03 -0.95 9.30
CA ALA A 78 -3.70 -1.51 9.30
C ALA A 78 -2.70 -0.56 9.98
N CYS A 79 -1.55 -1.07 10.39
CA CYS A 79 -0.50 -0.26 10.99
C CYS A 79 0.89 -0.87 10.80
N ALA A 80 1.92 -0.07 11.04
CA ALA A 80 3.30 -0.52 11.03
C ALA A 80 4.12 0.13 12.13
N TYR A 81 5.03 -0.65 12.71
CA TYR A 81 6.08 -0.21 13.62
C TYR A 81 7.43 -0.30 12.91
N LEU A 82 8.18 0.80 12.96
CA LEU A 82 9.56 0.94 12.50
C LEU A 82 10.49 0.82 13.71
N PRO A 83 11.01 -0.36 14.06
CA PRO A 83 12.07 -0.42 15.04
C PRO A 83 13.30 0.35 14.51
N GLY A 84 14.04 1.01 15.40
CA GLY A 84 15.09 1.99 15.08
C GLY A 84 16.29 1.49 14.24
N MET A 85 16.24 0.25 13.75
CA MET A 85 17.14 -0.31 12.76
C MET A 85 16.28 -0.96 11.66
N PHE A 86 16.01 -0.21 10.58
CA PHE A 86 15.05 -0.41 9.48
C PHE A 86 15.13 -1.72 8.66
N ARG A 87 15.58 -2.84 9.25
CA ARG A 87 15.77 -4.14 8.58
C ARG A 87 14.56 -5.04 8.67
N SER A 88 13.74 -4.83 9.70
CA SER A 88 12.50 -5.57 9.94
C SER A 88 11.48 -4.61 10.50
N SER A 89 10.29 -4.57 9.94
CA SER A 89 9.16 -3.77 10.43
C SER A 89 8.05 -4.72 10.84
N LYS A 90 7.40 -4.45 11.97
CA LYS A 90 6.15 -5.15 12.31
C LYS A 90 5.02 -4.48 11.57
N ILE A 91 4.21 -5.26 10.86
CA ILE A 91 3.03 -4.80 10.15
C ILE A 91 1.81 -5.51 10.74
N GLY A 92 0.70 -4.80 10.87
CA GLY A 92 -0.50 -5.32 11.51
C GLY A 92 -1.74 -5.03 10.68
N LEU A 93 -2.59 -6.03 10.51
CA LEU A 93 -3.92 -5.92 9.92
C LEU A 93 -4.98 -5.95 11.02
N GLY A 94 -5.87 -4.95 11.03
CA GLY A 94 -6.94 -4.81 12.02
C GLY A 94 -6.83 -3.56 12.89
N ASN A 95 -7.75 -3.46 13.85
CA ASN A 95 -7.90 -2.27 14.70
C ASN A 95 -6.97 -2.29 15.91
N VAL A 96 -5.77 -1.74 15.74
CA VAL A 96 -4.75 -1.64 16.80
C VAL A 96 -5.12 -0.75 17.99
N LYS A 97 -6.18 0.07 17.89
CA LYS A 97 -6.59 0.96 18.98
C LYS A 97 -7.64 0.35 19.88
N SER A 98 -8.73 -0.18 19.31
CA SER A 98 -9.88 -0.66 20.10
C SER A 98 -9.91 -2.17 20.27
N ALA A 99 -9.23 -2.94 19.41
CA ALA A 99 -9.14 -4.40 19.50
C ALA A 99 -7.70 -4.88 19.21
N PRO A 100 -6.69 -4.42 19.99
CA PRO A 100 -5.28 -4.74 19.74
C PRO A 100 -4.98 -6.25 19.74
N GLU A 101 -5.75 -7.04 20.48
CA GLU A 101 -5.63 -8.49 20.60
C GLU A 101 -6.08 -9.26 19.35
N THR A 102 -6.91 -8.63 18.49
CA THR A 102 -7.39 -9.25 17.25
C THR A 102 -6.54 -8.86 16.04
N VAL A 103 -5.53 -8.01 16.23
CA VAL A 103 -4.64 -7.58 15.14
C VAL A 103 -3.79 -8.76 14.70
N GLN A 104 -3.82 -9.04 13.39
CA GLN A 104 -2.97 -10.03 12.76
C GLN A 104 -1.60 -9.41 12.50
N TRP A 105 -0.59 -9.86 13.24
CA TRP A 105 0.76 -9.33 13.18
C TRP A 105 1.65 -10.16 12.27
N GLU A 106 2.29 -9.47 11.33
CA GLU A 106 3.27 -10.03 10.40
C GLU A 106 4.57 -9.22 10.47
N THR A 107 5.62 -9.76 9.85
CA THR A 107 6.93 -9.08 9.79
C THR A 107 7.34 -8.86 8.35
N MET A 108 7.60 -7.61 8.00
CA MET A 108 8.26 -7.25 6.75
C MET A 108 9.76 -7.17 6.98
N LYS A 109 10.56 -7.99 6.30
CA LYS A 109 12.01 -8.11 6.51
C LYS A 109 12.78 -7.94 5.21
N SER A 110 13.92 -7.24 5.27
CA SER A 110 14.85 -7.21 4.14
C SER A 110 15.47 -8.60 3.92
N LYS A 111 15.56 -9.05 2.67
CA LYS A 111 16.07 -10.39 2.32
C LYS A 111 17.52 -10.62 2.74
N SER A 112 18.35 -9.58 2.69
CA SER A 112 19.78 -9.65 3.05
C SER A 112 20.34 -8.27 3.37
N PHE A 113 21.56 -8.24 3.93
CA PHE A 113 22.23 -6.97 4.26
C PHE A 113 22.43 -6.11 2.99
N GLY A 114 21.80 -4.93 2.95
CA GLY A 114 21.88 -4.01 1.81
C GLY A 114 20.89 -4.32 0.68
N SER A 115 20.06 -5.36 0.83
CA SER A 115 18.98 -5.65 -0.13
C SER A 115 17.87 -4.60 -0.06
N THR A 116 17.34 -4.24 -1.22
CA THR A 116 16.13 -3.42 -1.38
C THR A 116 14.87 -4.25 -1.53
N ASP A 117 14.99 -5.57 -1.39
CA ASP A 117 13.88 -6.52 -1.49
C ASP A 117 13.40 -6.90 -0.09
N TYR A 118 12.08 -6.95 0.07
CA TYR A 118 11.44 -7.15 1.37
C TYR A 118 10.39 -8.25 1.30
N ASP A 119 10.54 -9.24 2.17
CA ASP A 119 9.62 -10.36 2.32
C ASP A 119 8.61 -10.04 3.42
N TRP A 120 7.36 -10.40 3.19
CA TRP A 120 6.30 -10.38 4.18
C TRP A 120 5.23 -11.40 3.79
N SER A 121 4.26 -11.63 4.66
CA SER A 121 3.22 -12.62 4.42
C SER A 121 1.89 -12.11 4.95
N MET A 122 0.79 -12.66 4.46
CA MET A 122 -0.53 -12.45 5.05
C MET A 122 -1.48 -13.62 4.72
N PRO A 123 -2.52 -13.86 5.54
CA PRO A 123 -3.59 -14.76 5.16
C PRO A 123 -4.39 -14.19 3.98
N LEU A 124 -4.70 -15.02 3.01
CA LEU A 124 -5.66 -14.74 1.95
C LEU A 124 -7.08 -15.08 2.38
N VAL A 125 -8.06 -14.51 1.68
CA VAL A 125 -9.48 -14.89 1.79
C VAL A 125 -9.70 -16.39 1.54
N SER A 126 -8.84 -17.01 0.72
CA SER A 126 -8.85 -18.46 0.48
C SER A 126 -8.46 -19.32 1.70
N GLY A 127 -8.02 -18.70 2.80
CA GLY A 127 -7.47 -19.37 3.98
C GLY A 127 -6.02 -19.82 3.83
N LYS A 128 -5.41 -19.67 2.65
CA LYS A 128 -3.97 -19.89 2.46
C LYS A 128 -3.17 -18.70 2.96
N HIS A 129 -2.05 -18.96 3.61
CA HIS A 129 -1.06 -17.94 3.90
C HIS A 129 -0.22 -17.72 2.64
N GLN A 130 -0.13 -16.49 2.14
CA GLN A 130 0.67 -16.16 0.97
C GLN A 130 1.94 -15.42 1.39
N ASP A 131 3.08 -15.93 0.93
CA ASP A 131 4.37 -15.28 1.05
C ASP A 131 4.57 -14.31 -0.12
N LEU A 132 4.86 -13.06 0.18
CA LEU A 132 4.93 -11.96 -0.76
C LEU A 132 6.28 -11.26 -0.66
N GLN A 133 6.72 -10.69 -1.79
CA GLN A 133 7.99 -9.98 -1.86
C GLN A 133 7.85 -8.69 -2.64
N TRP A 134 8.20 -7.59 -1.99
CA TRP A 134 8.51 -6.34 -2.69
C TRP A 134 9.92 -6.45 -3.28
N LYS A 135 10.03 -6.54 -4.60
CA LYS A 135 11.31 -6.54 -5.34
C LYS A 135 11.50 -5.20 -6.04
N ARG A 136 12.70 -4.64 -5.98
CA ARG A 136 13.00 -3.44 -6.77
C ARG A 136 12.98 -3.76 -8.26
N SER A 137 12.35 -2.91 -9.07
CA SER A 137 12.27 -3.13 -10.52
C SER A 137 12.56 -1.86 -11.32
N ARG A 138 13.25 -2.03 -12.45
CA ARG A 138 13.50 -0.98 -13.45
C ARG A 138 12.70 -1.18 -14.73
N GLU A 139 12.11 -2.36 -14.89
CA GLU A 139 11.45 -2.81 -16.12
C GLU A 139 9.94 -2.66 -16.04
N HIS A 140 9.39 -2.64 -14.83
CA HIS A 140 7.96 -2.54 -14.60
C HIS A 140 7.56 -1.13 -14.18
N ALA A 141 6.41 -0.68 -14.70
CA ALA A 141 5.82 0.60 -14.40
C ALA A 141 4.32 0.46 -14.14
N ILE A 142 3.79 1.46 -13.44
CA ILE A 142 2.35 1.69 -13.37
C ILE A 142 1.81 1.81 -14.81
N ASP A 143 0.65 1.22 -15.08
CA ASP A 143 -0.01 1.24 -16.37
C ASP A 143 -0.11 2.69 -16.91
N GLY A 144 0.25 2.86 -18.18
CA GLY A 144 0.26 4.17 -18.85
C GLY A 144 1.50 5.04 -18.56
N LYS A 145 2.45 4.58 -17.74
CA LYS A 145 3.79 5.18 -17.62
C LYS A 145 4.82 4.26 -18.23
N GLU A 146 5.85 4.86 -18.82
CA GLU A 146 7.03 4.09 -19.20
C GLU A 146 7.82 3.64 -17.96
N PRO A 147 8.47 2.47 -18.04
CA PRO A 147 9.56 2.11 -17.15
C PRO A 147 10.60 3.23 -17.18
N GLY A 148 10.97 3.72 -16.00
CA GLY A 148 11.94 4.82 -15.87
C GLY A 148 13.12 4.41 -15.01
N LYS A 149 14.13 5.27 -14.93
CA LYS A 149 15.27 5.14 -13.98
C LYS A 149 14.85 5.28 -12.50
N GLY A 150 13.57 5.11 -12.18
CA GLY A 150 12.93 5.46 -10.92
C GLY A 150 13.04 4.40 -9.82
N ARG A 151 12.64 4.82 -8.61
CA ARG A 151 12.48 4.01 -7.41
C ARG A 151 11.13 3.29 -7.47
N SER A 152 11.07 2.19 -8.21
CA SER A 152 9.90 1.34 -8.32
C SER A 152 10.13 -0.01 -7.67
N TRP A 153 9.07 -0.57 -7.09
CA TRP A 153 9.00 -1.91 -6.56
C TRP A 153 7.80 -2.62 -7.15
N ILE A 154 7.94 -3.92 -7.36
CA ILE A 154 6.85 -4.83 -7.72
C ILE A 154 6.59 -5.77 -6.54
N LEU A 155 5.34 -6.09 -6.32
CA LEU A 155 4.93 -7.12 -5.38
C LEU A 155 4.65 -8.39 -6.15
N VAL A 156 5.34 -9.46 -5.78
CA VAL A 156 5.19 -10.80 -6.37
C VAL A 156 5.04 -11.84 -5.26
N GLU A 157 4.59 -13.04 -5.60
CA GLU A 157 4.69 -14.19 -4.69
C GLU A 157 6.16 -14.61 -4.53
N SER A 158 6.55 -14.98 -3.31
CA SER A 158 7.91 -15.41 -3.00
C SER A 158 8.24 -16.74 -3.69
N GLY A 159 9.46 -16.86 -4.23
CA GLY A 159 9.93 -18.13 -4.82
C GLY A 159 9.83 -18.27 -6.35
N ASP A 160 9.76 -17.13 -7.07
CA ASP A 160 9.68 -17.00 -8.55
C ASP A 160 8.27 -17.16 -9.14
N SER A 161 7.43 -16.16 -8.87
CA SER A 161 6.29 -15.84 -9.72
C SER A 161 6.60 -14.61 -10.58
N ASP A 162 6.36 -14.71 -11.89
CA ASP A 162 6.33 -13.57 -12.81
C ASP A 162 5.04 -12.73 -12.65
N THR A 163 4.13 -13.16 -11.77
CA THR A 163 2.85 -12.47 -11.57
C THR A 163 3.02 -11.26 -10.66
N ILE A 164 2.79 -10.08 -11.21
CA ILE A 164 2.86 -8.81 -10.46
C ILE A 164 1.51 -8.51 -9.81
N HIS A 165 1.45 -8.65 -8.50
CA HIS A 165 0.27 -8.36 -7.69
C HIS A 165 0.08 -6.87 -7.41
N ALA A 166 1.17 -6.11 -7.29
CA ALA A 166 1.14 -4.67 -7.14
C ALA A 166 2.43 -4.01 -7.64
N ILE A 167 2.38 -2.71 -7.88
CA ILE A 167 3.53 -1.87 -8.22
C ILE A 167 3.49 -0.63 -7.34
N PHE A 168 4.59 -0.34 -6.66
CA PHE A 168 4.79 0.89 -5.90
C PHE A 168 5.86 1.73 -6.59
N ARG A 169 5.57 3.00 -6.88
CA ARG A 169 6.51 3.92 -7.54
C ARG A 169 6.58 5.22 -6.78
N MET A 170 7.76 5.56 -6.25
CA MET A 170 7.99 6.89 -5.68
C MET A 170 8.16 7.94 -6.78
N HIS A 171 7.67 9.14 -6.50
CA HIS A 171 7.83 10.34 -7.31
C HIS A 171 8.57 11.42 -6.51
N GLY A 172 9.36 12.25 -7.19
CA GLY A 172 10.05 13.39 -6.57
C GLY A 172 9.26 14.71 -6.59
N GLY A 173 7.93 14.63 -6.73
CA GLY A 173 7.06 15.80 -6.91
C GLY A 173 6.56 16.41 -5.60
N ILE A 174 6.10 17.66 -5.66
CA ILE A 174 5.58 18.42 -4.51
C ILE A 174 4.16 17.94 -4.12
N ASP A 175 3.34 17.55 -5.09
CA ASP A 175 1.90 17.28 -4.86
C ASP A 175 1.56 15.85 -4.45
N HIS A 176 2.39 14.88 -4.83
CA HIS A 176 2.26 13.48 -4.45
C HIS A 176 3.63 12.80 -4.50
N CYS A 177 3.91 11.94 -3.52
CA CYS A 177 5.22 11.33 -3.33
C CYS A 177 5.30 9.89 -3.84
N ALA A 178 4.17 9.22 -4.11
CA ALA A 178 4.15 7.90 -4.71
C ALA A 178 2.84 7.56 -5.44
N THR A 179 2.87 6.50 -6.24
CA THR A 179 1.69 5.85 -6.82
C THR A 179 1.77 4.35 -6.57
N VAL A 180 0.64 3.76 -6.20
CA VAL A 180 0.47 2.33 -6.01
C VAL A 180 -0.55 1.84 -7.02
N GLN A 181 -0.25 0.78 -7.74
CA GLN A 181 -1.20 0.04 -8.55
C GLN A 181 -1.33 -1.36 -7.98
N ILE A 182 -2.54 -1.79 -7.69
CA ILE A 182 -2.84 -3.13 -7.20
C ILE A 182 -3.59 -3.87 -8.30
N ASN A 183 -3.01 -4.99 -8.74
CA ASN A 183 -3.50 -5.81 -9.85
C ASN A 183 -4.29 -7.04 -9.37
N MET A 184 -4.09 -7.45 -8.11
CA MET A 184 -4.71 -8.64 -7.53
C MET A 184 -5.98 -8.30 -6.76
N ASN A 185 -7.08 -9.02 -6.96
CA ASN A 185 -8.33 -8.81 -6.21
C ASN A 185 -8.51 -9.89 -5.13
N GLN A 186 -8.08 -9.60 -3.90
CA GLN A 186 -8.17 -10.50 -2.73
C GLN A 186 -8.90 -9.82 -1.56
N GLY A 187 -9.79 -8.86 -1.85
CA GLY A 187 -10.50 -8.10 -0.84
C GLY A 187 -9.69 -6.91 -0.28
N SER A 188 -10.35 -6.15 0.58
CA SER A 188 -9.83 -4.88 1.09
C SER A 188 -8.64 -5.04 2.04
N GLU A 189 -8.57 -6.14 2.78
CA GLU A 189 -7.45 -6.44 3.68
C GLU A 189 -6.12 -6.55 2.93
N PHE A 190 -6.14 -7.16 1.74
CA PHE A 190 -4.97 -7.20 0.87
C PHE A 190 -4.54 -5.79 0.45
N ASP A 191 -5.49 -4.96 0.03
CA ASP A 191 -5.19 -3.57 -0.32
C ASP A 191 -4.58 -2.81 0.86
N TYR A 192 -5.11 -2.99 2.08
CA TYR A 192 -4.59 -2.33 3.29
C TYR A 192 -3.14 -2.72 3.55
N MET A 193 -2.82 -4.01 3.43
CA MET A 193 -1.47 -4.54 3.63
C MET A 193 -0.49 -4.07 2.55
N VAL A 194 -0.92 -4.02 1.29
CA VAL A 194 -0.12 -3.47 0.19
C VAL A 194 0.18 -1.98 0.43
N LEU A 195 -0.81 -1.20 0.84
CA LEU A 195 -0.63 0.23 1.10
C LEU A 195 0.29 0.48 2.31
N ILE A 196 0.08 -0.22 3.43
CA ILE A 196 0.91 0.00 4.63
C ILE A 196 2.35 -0.49 4.43
N THR A 197 2.58 -1.59 3.72
CA THR A 197 3.94 -2.06 3.41
C THR A 197 4.63 -1.16 2.39
N GLY A 198 3.87 -0.57 1.45
CA GLY A 198 4.37 0.45 0.53
C GLY A 198 4.89 1.70 1.24
N MET A 199 4.35 2.07 2.41
CA MET A 199 4.87 3.17 3.23
C MET A 199 6.26 2.90 3.82
N LEU A 200 6.71 1.64 3.82
CA LEU A 200 7.97 1.20 4.41
C LEU A 200 9.11 1.07 3.39
N LEU A 201 8.83 1.31 2.09
CA LEU A 201 9.79 1.22 0.97
C LEU A 201 10.50 2.55 0.69
#